data_AF-A0A6N6M9J2-F1
#
_entry.id   AF-A0A6N6M9J2-F1
#
_cell.length_a   1.000
_cell.length_b   1.000
_cell.length_c   1.000
_cell.angle_alpha   90.00
_cell.angle_beta   90.00
_cell.angle_gamma   90.00
#
_symmetry.space_group_name_H-M   'P 1'
#
loop_
_entity.id
_entity.type
_entity.pdbx_description
1 polymer ?
#
loop_
_entity_poly.entity_id
_entity_poly.type
_entity_poly.pdbx_seq_one_letter_code
_entity_poly.pdbx_strand_id
1 'polypeptide(L)' 'MKKFQITLLFIAATILIANLFLIDYNDLSWSKNGGQYLGIISMTLVIISMIFSLKKGKERKD' A
#
# COMPACT_ATOMS: atom_id res chain seq x y z
N MET A 1 14.40 -9.42 -9.87
CA MET A 1 13.68 -8.57 -8.89
C MET A 1 12.28 -8.16 -9.34
N LYS A 2 12.01 -7.88 -10.64
CA LYS A 2 10.68 -7.40 -11.09
C LYS A 2 9.49 -8.30 -10.71
N LYS A 3 9.64 -9.64 -10.78
CA LYS A 3 8.61 -10.60 -10.34
C LYS A 3 8.27 -10.44 -8.85
N PHE A 4 9.30 -10.32 -8.00
CA PHE A 4 9.13 -10.07 -6.56
C PHE A 4 8.45 -8.73 -6.29
N GLN A 5 8.82 -7.66 -7.01
CA GLN A 5 8.17 -6.35 -6.88
C GLN A 5 6.69 -6.40 -7.28
N ILE A 6 6.34 -7.16 -8.32
CA ILE A 6 4.94 -7.35 -8.75
C ILE A 6 4.16 -8.13 -7.68
N THR A 7 4.71 -9.23 -7.16
CA THR A 7 4.07 -9.99 -6.07
C THR A 7 3.86 -9.13 -4.83
N LEU A 8 4.86 -8.33 -4.47
CA LEU A 8 4.80 -7.46 -3.30
C LEU A 8 3.79 -6.32 -3.49
N LEU A 9 3.63 -5.80 -4.71
CA LEU A 9 2.58 -4.85 -5.07
C LEU A 9 1.19 -5.46 -4.88
N PHE A 10 0.99 -6.70 -5.33
CA PHE A 10 -0.27 -7.44 -5.12
C PHE A 10 -0.57 -7.60 -3.63
N ILE A 11 0.40 -8.04 -2.84
CA ILE A 11 0.23 -8.19 -1.39
C ILE A 11 -0.13 -6.85 -0.73
N ALA A 12 0.59 -5.77 -1.06
CA ALA A 12 0.32 -4.44 -0.53
C ALA A 12 -1.09 -3.95 -0.87
N ALA A 13 -1.55 -4.18 -2.11
CA ALA A 13 -2.91 -3.85 -2.53
C ALA A 13 -3.96 -4.67 -1.76
N THR A 14 -3.74 -5.97 -1.56
CA THR A 14 -4.63 -6.82 -0.76
C THR A 14 -4.73 -6.34 0.70
N ILE A 15 -3.60 -6.00 1.32
CA ILE A 15 -3.58 -5.48 2.70
C ILE A 15 -4.28 -4.13 2.79
N LEU A 16 -4.10 -3.25 1.79
CA LEU A 16 -4.79 -1.96 1.74
C LEU A 16 -6.31 -2.14 1.67
N ILE A 17 -6.78 -3.06 0.82
CA ILE A 17 -8.20 -3.43 0.74
C ILE A 17 -8.69 -4.01 2.07
N ALA A 18 -7.92 -4.90 2.70
CA ALA A 18 -8.29 -5.47 4.00
C ALA A 18 -8.46 -4.39 5.09
N ASN A 19 -7.55 -3.40 5.14
CA ASN A 19 -7.69 -2.29 6.09
C ASN A 19 -8.96 -1.46 5.83
N LEU A 20 -9.36 -1.26 4.57
CA LEU A 20 -10.61 -0.58 4.24
C LEU A 20 -11.83 -1.35 4.75
N PHE A 21 -11.87 -2.68 4.59
CA PHE A 21 -12.97 -3.50 5.08
C PHE A 21 -13.03 -3.62 6.60
N LEU A 22 -11.91 -3.45 7.29
CA LEU A 22 -11.81 -3.53 8.75
C LEU A 22 -12.06 -2.19 9.46
N ILE A 23 -12.32 -1.11 8.72
CA ILE A 23 -12.73 0.16 9.31
C ILE A 23 -14.13 0.00 9.91
N ASP A 24 -14.26 0.42 11.16
CA ASP A 24 -15.56 0.60 11.79
C ASP A 24 -16.19 1.89 11.26
N TYR A 25 -17.04 1.77 10.24
CA TYR A 25 -17.70 2.90 9.60
C TYR A 25 -18.79 3.54 10.47
N ASN A 26 -19.22 2.91 11.56
CA ASN A 26 -20.16 3.52 12.50
C ASN A 26 -19.45 4.53 13.42
N ASP A 27 -18.15 4.37 13.63
CA ASP A 27 -17.33 5.26 14.46
C ASP A 27 -15.97 5.52 13.78
N LEU A 28 -15.93 6.52 12.88
CA LEU A 28 -14.71 6.90 12.16
C LEU A 28 -13.67 7.64 13.03
N SER A 29 -13.82 7.68 14.35
CA SER A 29 -12.86 8.35 15.22
C SER A 29 -11.46 7.72 15.12
N TRP A 30 -10.45 8.56 15.33
CA TRP A 30 -9.05 8.10 15.32
C TRP A 30 -8.76 7.10 16.44
N SER A 31 -9.42 7.20 17.60
CA SER A 31 -9.24 6.27 18.71
C SER A 31 -9.65 4.85 18.33
N LYS A 32 -10.69 4.70 17.50
CA LYS A 32 -11.22 3.41 17.08
C LYS A 32 -10.50 2.83 15.85
N ASN A 33 -10.18 3.69 14.87
CA ASN A 33 -9.69 3.29 13.55
C ASN A 33 -8.27 3.75 13.21
N GLY A 34 -7.54 4.35 14.15
CA GLY A 34 -6.20 4.90 13.91
C GLY A 34 -5.21 3.88 13.36
N GLY A 35 -5.33 2.60 13.78
CA GLY A 35 -4.53 1.51 13.23
C GLY A 35 -4.79 1.28 11.74
N GLN A 36 -6.06 1.18 11.34
CA GLN A 36 -6.48 1.00 9.94
C GLN A 36 -6.06 2.19 9.08
N TYR A 37 -6.21 3.43 9.58
CA TYR A 37 -5.79 4.63 8.87
C TYR A 37 -4.27 4.65 8.63
N LEU A 38 -3.48 4.35 9.67
CA LEU A 38 -2.03 4.22 9.53
C LEU A 38 -1.64 3.08 8.59
N GLY A 39 -2.39 1.98 8.61
CA GLY A 39 -2.23 0.86 7.68
C GLY A 39 -2.44 1.30 6.23
N ILE A 40 -3.54 2.02 5.94
CA ILE A 40 -3.85 2.55 4.60
C ILE A 40 -2.77 3.51 4.12
N ILE A 41 -2.38 4.48 4.95
CA ILE A 41 -1.33 5.46 4.60
C ILE A 41 -0.01 4.74 4.30
N SER A 42 0.38 3.80 5.16
CA SER A 42 1.62 3.04 5.00
C SER A 42 1.62 2.21 3.72
N MET A 43 0.55 1.47 3.43
CA MET A 43 0.46 0.68 2.21
C MET A 43 0.43 1.55 0.95
N THR A 44 -0.21 2.72 1.01
CA THR A 44 -0.21 3.70 -0.09
C THR A 44 1.21 4.18 -0.38
N LEU A 45 1.98 4.55 0.64
CA LEU A 45 3.38 4.97 0.48
C LEU A 45 4.26 3.85 -0.10
N VAL A 46 4.06 2.61 0.35
CA VAL A 46 4.78 1.44 -0.17
C VAL A 46 4.51 1.24 -1.66
N ILE A 47 3.24 1.30 -2.08
CA ILE A 47 2.83 1.19 -3.49
C ILE A 47 3.47 2.30 -4.33
N ILE A 48 3.39 3.56 -3.87
CA ILE A 48 3.99 4.71 -4.55
C ILE A 48 5.49 4.52 -4.71
N SER A 49 6.19 4.15 -3.64
CA SER A 49 7.64 3.90 -3.64
C SER A 49 8.02 2.80 -4.65
N MET A 50 7.24 1.71 -4.72
CA MET A 50 7.45 0.64 -5.71
C MET A 50 7.29 1.13 -7.14
N ILE A 51 6.26 1.93 -7.43
CA ILE A 51 6.03 2.49 -8.76
C ILE A 51 7.22 3.36 -9.19
N PHE A 52 7.71 4.23 -8.31
CA PHE A 52 8.91 5.05 -8.58
C PHE A 52 10.17 4.20 -8.78
N SER A 53 10.34 3.16 -7.96
CA SER A 53 11.47 2.23 -8.09
C SER A 53 11.46 1.49 -9.43
N LEU A 54 10.28 1.02 -9.87
CA LEU A 54 10.08 0.36 -11.16
C LEU A 54 10.35 1.31 -12.34
N LYS A 55 9.94 2.59 -12.23
CA LYS A 55 10.20 3.61 -13.25
C LYS A 55 11.70 3.89 -13.41
N LYS A 56 12.42 4.16 -12.31
CA LYS A 56 13.88 4.40 -12.33
C LYS A 56 14.68 3.21 -12.87
N GLY A 57 14.22 1.99 -12.62
CA GLY A 57 14.84 0.78 -13.18
C GLY A 57 14.65 0.60 -14.69
N LYS A 58 13.73 1.35 -15.31
CA LYS A 58 13.49 1.35 -16.76
C LYS A 58 14.40 2.36 -17.47
N GLU A 59 14.50 3.59 -16.95
CA GLU A 59 15.35 4.67 -17.49
C GLU A 59 16.86 4.37 -17.46
N ARG A 60 17.33 3.43 -16.62
CA ARG A 60 18.75 3.00 -16.61
C ARG A 60 19.15 2.00 -17.70
N LYS A 61 18.20 1.51 -18.49
CA LYS A 61 18.45 0.50 -19.54
C LYS A 61 18.32 1.04 -20.96
N ASP A 62 18.01 2.33 -21.10
CA ASP A 62 17.85 3.02 -22.38
C ASP A 62 19.06 3.93 -22.63
#